data_AF-A0A8H4XSD8-F1
#
_entry.id   AF-A0A8H4XSD8-F1
#
_cell.length_a   1.000
_cell.length_b   1.000
_cell.length_c   1.000
_cell.angle_alpha   90.00
_cell.angle_beta   90.00
_cell.angle_gamma   90.00
#
_symmetry.space_group_name_H-M   'P 1'
#
loop_
_entity.id
_entity.type
_entity.pdbx_description
1 polymer ?
#
loop_
_entity_poly.entity_id
_entity_poly.type
_entity_poly.pdbx_seq_one_letter_code
_entity_poly.pdbx_strand_id
1 'polypeptide(L)'
;MDSKKTVPFQRNQMMKIVDILGFPRQETWPGLAAMPEFNQMQSMMQSMKMSSRGALHYNKPSGLDTWYQGCLKTGGYSSNSNVGTPGADGFDLLSRLLEYDPAKRITAEEALEHPYFTNGGPISGNCFEGCETTYPPRRVSQEGNDIRTGSLPGTKRSGLPDDSLMGRVAKRLKE
;
A
#
# COMPACT_ATOMS: atom_id res chain seq x y z
N MET A 1 -30.77 17.81 4.64
CA MET A 1 -29.47 18.15 4.03
C MET A 1 -28.45 17.25 4.68
N ASP A 2 -28.00 16.25 3.94
CA ASP A 2 -27.18 15.15 4.43
C ASP A 2 -25.85 15.64 5.03
N SER A 3 -25.62 15.28 6.30
CA SER A 3 -24.32 15.36 6.96
C SER A 3 -23.36 14.38 6.27
N LYS A 4 -22.87 14.73 5.08
CA LYS A 4 -21.84 13.95 4.37
C LYS A 4 -20.57 14.01 5.23
N LYS A 5 -20.32 12.93 5.96
CA LYS A 5 -19.05 12.62 6.63
C LYS A 5 -17.96 12.75 5.57
N THR A 6 -17.26 13.88 5.54
CA THR A 6 -16.14 14.08 4.63
C THR A 6 -15.04 13.12 5.03
N VAL A 7 -14.46 12.42 4.05
CA VAL A 7 -13.35 11.50 4.32
C VAL A 7 -12.17 12.36 4.80
N PRO A 8 -11.59 12.09 5.99
CA PRO A 8 -10.51 12.90 6.49
C PRO A 8 -9.25 12.72 5.66
N PHE A 9 -8.51 13.80 5.44
CA PHE A 9 -7.20 13.74 4.80
C PHE A 9 -6.25 12.86 5.62
N GLN A 10 -5.78 11.78 5.00
CA GLN A 10 -4.91 10.80 5.64
C GLN A 10 -3.46 11.29 5.68
N ARG A 11 -3.17 12.24 6.59
CA ARG A 11 -1.86 12.86 6.72
C ARG A 11 -0.73 11.83 6.82
N ASN A 12 -0.83 10.84 7.70
CA ASN A 12 0.23 9.84 7.90
C ASN A 12 0.51 9.02 6.64
N GLN A 13 -0.52 8.67 5.88
CA GLN A 13 -0.37 7.95 4.62
C GLN A 13 0.36 8.82 3.60
N MET A 14 -0.05 10.08 3.44
CA MET A 14 0.63 11.01 2.54
C MET A 14 2.06 11.29 2.96
N MET A 15 2.35 11.32 4.27
CA MET A 15 3.72 11.45 4.76
C MET A 15 4.58 10.26 4.32
N LYS A 16 4.09 9.03 4.48
CA LYS A 16 4.80 7.82 4.05
C LYS A 16 5.03 7.74 2.55
N ILE A 17 4.05 8.19 1.75
CA ILE A 17 4.20 8.25 0.29
C ILE A 17 5.33 9.23 -0.06
N VAL A 18 5.33 10.42 0.54
CA VAL A 18 6.36 11.44 0.29
C VAL A 18 7.75 11.01 0.77
N ASP A 19 7.85 10.28 1.87
CA ASP A 19 9.14 9.74 2.35
C ASP A 19 9.82 8.86 1.28
N ILE A 20 9.02 8.10 0.51
CA ILE A 20 9.50 7.18 -0.52
C ILE A 20 9.60 7.87 -1.88
N LEU A 21 8.51 8.46 -2.39
CA LEU A 21 8.43 9.02 -3.74
C LEU A 21 8.98 10.45 -3.84
N GLY A 22 9.20 11.13 -2.72
CA GLY A 22 9.46 12.57 -2.68
C GLY A 22 8.19 13.40 -2.79
N PHE A 23 8.34 14.71 -2.84
CA PHE A 23 7.19 15.62 -2.90
C PHE A 23 6.58 15.66 -4.30
N PRO A 24 5.24 15.57 -4.44
CA PRO A 24 4.59 15.88 -5.71
C PRO A 24 4.78 17.37 -6.01
N ARG A 25 5.16 17.69 -7.24
CA ARG A 25 5.41 19.06 -7.68
C ARG A 25 4.43 19.42 -8.79
N GLN A 26 4.07 20.70 -8.88
CA GLN A 26 3.20 21.17 -9.95
C GLN A 26 3.81 20.99 -11.34
N GLU A 27 5.16 20.98 -11.44
CA GLU A 27 5.87 20.70 -12.70
C GLU A 27 5.63 19.28 -13.22
N THR A 28 5.55 18.29 -12.32
CA THR A 28 5.30 16.89 -12.69
C THR A 28 3.82 16.57 -12.75
N TRP A 29 2.99 17.22 -11.93
CA TRP A 29 1.54 17.06 -11.88
C TRP A 29 0.82 18.42 -11.85
N PRO A 30 0.50 19.01 -13.02
CA PRO A 30 -0.15 20.32 -13.09
C PRO A 30 -1.54 20.36 -12.44
N GLY A 31 -2.30 19.26 -12.55
CA GLY A 31 -3.64 19.12 -11.97
C GLY A 31 -3.67 19.07 -10.44
N LEU A 32 -2.51 19.00 -9.79
CA LEU A 32 -2.39 18.90 -8.34
C LEU A 32 -3.07 20.05 -7.58
N ALA A 33 -2.97 21.28 -8.11
CA ALA A 33 -3.57 22.46 -7.50
C ALA A 33 -5.11 22.45 -7.53
N ALA A 34 -5.70 21.70 -8.46
CA ALA A 34 -7.15 21.58 -8.59
C ALA A 34 -7.75 20.53 -7.63
N MET A 35 -6.91 19.75 -6.93
CA MET A 35 -7.38 18.72 -6.01
C MET A 35 -8.08 19.35 -4.78
N PRO A 36 -9.23 18.80 -4.32
CA PRO A 36 -9.98 19.36 -3.20
C PRO A 36 -9.15 19.51 -1.91
N GLU A 37 -8.24 18.57 -1.66
CA GLU A 37 -7.41 18.51 -0.46
C GLU A 37 -6.03 19.18 -0.63
N PHE A 38 -5.81 19.93 -1.72
CA PHE A 38 -4.50 20.53 -2.05
C PHE A 38 -3.95 21.42 -0.92
N ASN A 39 -4.81 22.24 -0.30
CA ASN A 39 -4.41 23.12 0.82
C ASN A 39 -3.89 22.33 2.03
N GLN A 40 -4.48 21.18 2.31
CA GLN A 40 -4.11 20.34 3.46
C GLN A 40 -2.79 19.63 3.19
N MET A 41 -2.59 19.19 1.95
CA MET A 41 -1.30 18.68 1.49
C MET A 41 -0.21 19.77 1.55
N GLN A 42 -0.49 21.01 1.11
CA GLN A 42 0.46 22.11 1.18
C GLN A 42 0.87 22.43 2.64
N SER A 43 -0.10 22.45 3.56
CA SER A 43 0.16 22.60 5.00
C SER A 43 1.06 21.49 5.56
N MET A 44 0.79 20.22 5.19
CA MET A 44 1.63 19.08 5.56
C MET A 44 3.05 19.18 4.98
N MET A 45 3.19 19.60 3.73
CA MET A 45 4.49 19.77 3.08
C MET A 45 5.32 20.87 3.76
N GLN A 46 4.66 21.95 4.17
CA GLN A 46 5.31 23.04 4.91
C GLN A 46 5.75 22.60 6.30
N SER A 47 4.92 21.82 7.02
CA SER A 47 5.31 21.28 8.33
C SER A 47 6.53 20.36 8.24
N MET A 48 6.61 19.47 7.24
CA MET A 48 7.80 18.62 7.04
C MET A 48 9.06 19.45 6.76
N LYS A 49 8.96 20.47 5.89
CA LYS A 49 10.09 21.33 5.55
C LYS A 49 10.60 22.11 6.76
N MET A 50 9.73 22.54 7.67
CA MET A 50 10.15 23.22 8.91
C MET A 50 10.82 22.26 9.91
N SER A 51 10.31 21.04 10.06
CA SER A 51 10.93 20.01 10.92
C SER A 51 12.33 19.60 10.46
N SER A 52 12.61 19.66 9.15
CA SER A 52 13.94 19.35 8.60
C SER A 52 15.03 20.40 8.88
N ARG A 53 14.68 21.59 9.40
CA ARG A 53 15.65 22.67 9.67
C ARG A 53 16.17 22.70 11.12
N GLY A 54 15.64 21.85 12.02
CA GLY A 54 15.91 21.95 13.46
C GLY A 54 16.14 20.64 14.21
N ALA A 55 16.14 19.47 13.55
CA ALA A 55 16.30 18.18 14.22
C ALA A 55 17.31 17.28 13.51
N LEU A 56 18.33 16.81 14.25
CA LEU A 56 19.03 15.58 13.91
C LEU A 56 17.96 14.46 13.76
N HIS A 57 18.00 13.69 12.66
CA HIS A 57 17.25 12.43 12.41
C HIS A 57 15.85 12.45 11.77
N TYR A 58 15.43 13.47 11.02
CA TYR A 58 14.42 13.22 9.97
C TYR A 58 15.13 12.87 8.67
N ASN A 59 15.04 11.60 8.26
CA ASN A 59 15.60 11.13 6.98
C ASN A 59 15.01 11.98 5.85
N LYS A 60 15.88 12.67 5.11
CA LYS A 60 15.53 13.31 3.84
C LYS A 60 14.80 12.26 2.98
N PRO A 61 13.69 12.59 2.28
CA PRO A 61 13.02 11.64 1.42
C PRO A 61 14.06 11.04 0.49
N SER A 62 14.29 9.74 0.64
CA SER A 62 15.35 9.02 -0.03
C SER A 62 15.11 8.95 -1.54
N GLY A 63 13.86 9.15 -1.97
CA GLY A 63 13.46 9.00 -3.36
C GLY A 63 13.28 7.53 -3.70
N LEU A 64 12.47 7.28 -4.73
CA LEU A 64 12.06 5.92 -5.10
C LEU A 64 13.27 5.06 -5.46
N ASP A 65 14.29 5.63 -6.11
CA ASP A 65 15.54 4.95 -6.44
C ASP A 65 16.27 4.44 -5.20
N THR A 66 16.58 5.30 -4.23
CA THR A 66 17.31 4.88 -3.04
C THR A 66 16.51 3.87 -2.21
N TRP A 67 15.18 4.05 -2.13
CA TRP A 67 14.31 3.07 -1.48
C TRP A 67 14.37 1.71 -2.19
N TYR A 68 14.27 1.71 -3.52
CA TYR A 68 14.33 0.50 -4.35
C TYR A 68 15.66 -0.23 -4.17
N GLN A 69 16.78 0.48 -4.24
CA GLN A 69 18.11 -0.08 -4.01
C GLN A 69 18.26 -0.65 -2.58
N GLY A 70 17.65 0.00 -1.58
CA GLY A 70 17.57 -0.51 -0.22
C GLY A 70 16.81 -1.84 -0.15
N CYS A 71 15.65 -1.92 -0.80
CA CYS A 71 14.85 -3.15 -0.89
C CYS A 71 15.62 -4.28 -1.58
N LEU A 72 16.36 -4.00 -2.67
CA LEU A 72 17.16 -5.02 -3.34
C LEU A 72 18.24 -5.59 -2.39
N LYS A 73 18.97 -4.72 -1.68
CA LYS A 73 20.01 -5.12 -0.74
C LYS A 73 19.46 -5.95 0.42
N THR A 74 18.39 -5.48 1.07
CA THR A 74 17.78 -6.17 2.21
C THR A 74 17.12 -7.49 1.78
N GLY A 75 16.54 -7.53 0.58
CA GLY A 75 15.90 -8.72 0.02
C GLY A 75 16.85 -9.75 -0.57
N GLY A 76 18.16 -9.49 -0.62
CA GLY A 76 19.14 -10.41 -1.22
C GLY A 76 19.05 -10.49 -2.75
N TYR A 77 18.43 -9.51 -3.40
CA TYR A 77 18.38 -9.40 -4.87
C TYR A 77 19.70 -8.83 -5.36
N SER A 78 20.52 -9.68 -5.96
CA SER A 78 21.85 -9.34 -6.46
C SER A 78 22.04 -10.01 -7.81
N SER A 79 22.73 -9.35 -8.73
CA SER A 79 23.02 -9.93 -10.05
C SER A 79 23.80 -11.25 -9.96
N ASN A 80 24.48 -11.50 -8.82
CA ASN A 80 25.24 -12.72 -8.57
C ASN A 80 24.47 -13.77 -7.75
N SER A 81 23.21 -13.53 -7.37
CA SER A 81 22.41 -14.49 -6.60
C SER A 81 21.61 -15.42 -7.52
N ASN A 82 21.35 -16.63 -7.05
CA ASN A 82 20.56 -17.63 -7.79
C ASN A 82 19.12 -17.19 -8.06
N VAL A 83 18.62 -16.18 -7.33
CA VAL A 83 17.26 -15.62 -7.45
C VAL A 83 17.21 -14.51 -8.51
N GLY A 84 18.36 -13.98 -8.91
CA GLY A 84 18.47 -12.83 -9.82
C GLY A 84 18.09 -11.50 -9.15
N THR A 85 17.94 -10.47 -9.98
CA THR A 85 17.51 -9.14 -9.56
C THR A 85 16.53 -8.57 -10.58
N PRO A 86 15.45 -7.88 -10.14
CA PRO A 86 14.59 -7.16 -11.06
C PRO A 86 15.31 -5.99 -11.77
N GLY A 87 16.46 -5.55 -11.24
CA GLY A 87 17.40 -4.67 -11.93
C GLY A 87 16.82 -3.31 -12.33
N ALA A 88 17.42 -2.72 -13.39
CA ALA A 88 17.00 -1.42 -13.88
C ALA A 88 15.59 -1.45 -14.51
N ASP A 89 15.26 -2.51 -15.26
CA ASP A 89 13.95 -2.64 -15.91
C ASP A 89 12.81 -2.76 -14.89
N GLY A 90 13.05 -3.46 -13.77
CA GLY A 90 12.08 -3.56 -12.68
C GLY A 90 11.89 -2.23 -11.95
N PHE A 91 12.96 -1.45 -11.79
CA PHE A 91 12.87 -0.08 -11.28
C PHE A 91 12.05 0.83 -12.20
N ASP A 92 12.36 0.82 -13.50
CA ASP A 92 11.67 1.65 -14.50
C ASP A 92 10.17 1.34 -14.52
N LEU A 93 9.79 0.05 -14.61
CA LEU A 93 8.39 -0.37 -14.54
C LEU A 93 7.71 0.13 -13.25
N LEU A 94 8.36 -0.07 -12.10
CA LEU A 94 7.82 0.37 -10.81
C LEU A 94 7.62 1.90 -10.75
N SER A 95 8.58 2.66 -11.29
CA SER A 95 8.51 4.12 -11.33
C SER A 95 7.31 4.63 -12.13
N ARG A 96 7.02 4.01 -13.27
CA ARG A 96 5.88 4.36 -14.12
C ARG A 96 4.54 3.94 -13.52
N LEU A 97 4.50 2.83 -12.77
CA LEU A 97 3.33 2.38 -12.03
C LEU A 97 2.99 3.31 -10.84
N LEU A 98 4.01 3.85 -10.18
CA LEU A 98 3.88 4.73 -9.02
C LEU A 98 3.89 6.23 -9.37
N GLU A 99 3.65 6.58 -10.63
CA GLU A 99 3.57 7.97 -11.09
C GLU A 99 2.44 8.73 -10.36
N TYR A 100 2.77 9.94 -9.89
CA TYR A 100 1.84 10.79 -9.14
C TYR A 100 0.70 11.28 -10.01
N ASP A 101 1.03 11.75 -11.22
CA ASP A 101 0.03 12.24 -12.17
C ASP A 101 -0.72 11.03 -12.76
N PRO A 102 -2.01 10.84 -12.46
CA PRO A 102 -2.77 9.70 -12.96
C PRO A 102 -2.84 9.67 -14.49
N ALA A 103 -2.74 10.83 -15.17
CA ALA A 103 -2.77 10.89 -16.63
C ALA A 103 -1.46 10.40 -17.28
N LYS A 104 -0.35 10.37 -16.53
CA LYS A 104 0.96 9.90 -17.01
C LYS A 104 1.29 8.49 -16.54
N ARG A 105 0.48 7.93 -15.64
CA ARG A 105 0.69 6.58 -15.11
C ARG A 105 0.47 5.55 -16.21
N ILE A 106 1.40 4.60 -16.32
CA ILE A 106 1.34 3.52 -17.30
C ILE A 106 0.05 2.70 -17.13
N THR A 107 -0.55 2.30 -18.25
CA THR A 107 -1.71 1.42 -18.27
C THR A 107 -1.31 -0.04 -18.06
N ALA A 108 -2.29 -0.91 -17.79
CA ALA A 108 -2.03 -2.34 -17.65
C ALA A 108 -1.51 -2.98 -18.95
N GLU A 109 -2.01 -2.54 -20.11
CA GLU A 109 -1.58 -3.01 -21.42
C GLU A 109 -0.11 -2.63 -21.69
N GLU A 110 0.23 -1.35 -21.55
CA GLU A 110 1.62 -0.87 -21.72
C GLU A 110 2.58 -1.52 -20.70
N ALA A 111 2.12 -1.79 -19.48
CA ALA A 111 2.94 -2.47 -18.47
C ALA A 111 3.28 -3.91 -18.86
N LEU A 112 2.35 -4.63 -19.51
CA LEU A 112 2.59 -6.00 -19.99
C LEU A 112 3.59 -6.04 -21.15
N GLU A 113 3.65 -4.98 -21.95
CA GLU A 113 4.62 -4.82 -23.04
C GLU A 113 6.00 -4.31 -22.58
N HIS A 114 6.16 -4.03 -21.28
CA HIS A 114 7.38 -3.44 -20.75
C HIS A 114 8.60 -4.38 -20.91
N PRO A 115 9.80 -3.85 -21.23
CA PRO A 115 11.02 -4.66 -21.41
C PRO A 115 11.38 -5.57 -20.23
N TYR A 116 10.90 -5.23 -19.03
CA TYR A 116 11.03 -6.06 -17.83
C TYR A 116 10.55 -7.51 -18.05
N PHE A 117 9.51 -7.70 -18.86
CA PHE A 117 8.92 -9.01 -19.14
C PHE A 117 9.54 -9.71 -20.36
N THR A 118 10.40 -9.03 -21.14
CA THR A 118 10.96 -9.57 -22.39
C THR A 118 12.48 -9.70 -22.38
N ASN A 119 13.20 -8.87 -21.64
CA ASN A 119 14.67 -8.90 -21.54
C ASN A 119 15.20 -10.02 -20.63
N GLY A 120 14.31 -10.72 -19.92
CA GLY A 120 14.65 -11.77 -18.97
C GLY A 120 14.50 -13.20 -19.52
N GLY A 121 14.42 -14.15 -18.59
CA GLY A 121 14.06 -15.54 -18.91
C GLY A 121 12.58 -15.67 -19.30
N PRO A 122 12.19 -16.82 -19.91
CA PRO A 122 10.81 -17.06 -20.27
C PRO A 122 9.89 -17.00 -19.05
N ILE A 123 8.75 -16.33 -19.19
CA ILE A 123 7.73 -16.24 -18.14
C ILE A 123 7.05 -17.60 -18.02
N SER A 124 7.10 -18.19 -16.83
CA SER A 124 6.35 -19.42 -16.54
C SER A 124 4.90 -19.12 -16.21
N GLY A 125 3.98 -20.00 -16.61
CA GLY A 125 2.60 -19.99 -16.13
C GLY A 125 2.48 -20.39 -14.66
N ASN A 126 3.52 -20.99 -14.08
CA ASN A 126 3.61 -21.34 -12.66
C ASN A 126 4.72 -20.52 -12.00
N CYS A 127 4.35 -19.58 -11.13
CA CYS A 127 5.32 -18.73 -10.42
C CYS A 127 6.20 -19.49 -9.41
N PHE A 128 5.88 -20.76 -9.10
CA PHE A 128 6.66 -21.63 -8.22
C PHE A 128 7.50 -22.66 -8.98
N GLU A 129 7.62 -22.57 -10.30
CA GLU A 129 8.49 -23.45 -11.05
C GLU A 129 9.94 -23.35 -10.55
N GLY A 130 10.54 -24.49 -10.19
CA GLY A 130 11.87 -24.55 -9.58
C GLY A 130 11.94 -24.17 -8.09
N CYS A 131 10.82 -23.83 -7.45
CA CYS A 131 10.78 -23.53 -6.03
C CYS A 131 10.41 -24.78 -5.20
N GLU A 132 11.28 -25.18 -4.28
CA GLU A 132 11.03 -26.31 -3.37
C GLU A 132 10.23 -25.91 -2.11
N THR A 133 10.00 -24.60 -1.92
CA THR A 133 9.38 -24.09 -0.69
C THR A 133 7.87 -24.30 -0.74
N THR A 134 7.33 -24.96 0.29
CA THR A 134 5.88 -25.12 0.48
C THR A 134 5.34 -24.05 1.42
N TYR A 135 4.38 -23.26 0.95
CA TYR A 135 3.70 -22.28 1.80
C TYR A 135 2.71 -22.97 2.75
N PRO A 136 2.59 -22.52 4.02
CA PRO A 136 1.69 -23.13 4.98
C PRO A 136 0.23 -23.04 4.52
N PRO A 137 -0.61 -24.06 4.82
CA PRO A 137 -2.05 -23.96 4.58
C PRO A 137 -2.67 -22.88 5.47
N ARG A 138 -3.80 -22.32 5.00
CA ARG A 138 -4.59 -21.35 5.76
C ARG A 138 -4.95 -21.94 7.13
N ARG A 139 -4.72 -21.19 8.21
CA ARG A 139 -5.17 -21.58 9.55
C ARG A 139 -6.69 -21.70 9.57
N VAL A 140 -7.19 -22.81 10.10
CA VAL A 140 -8.62 -23.03 10.33
C VAL A 140 -8.93 -22.59 11.76
N SER A 141 -9.65 -21.47 11.91
CA SER A 141 -10.14 -21.02 13.22
C SER A 141 -11.45 -21.75 13.56
N GLN A 142 -11.54 -22.31 14.77
CA GLN A 142 -12.76 -22.95 15.29
C GLN A 142 -13.80 -21.94 15.82
N GLU A 143 -13.45 -20.65 15.93
CA GLU A 143 -14.34 -19.58 16.40
C GLU A 143 -15.31 -19.07 15.32
N GLY A 144 -15.42 -19.77 14.20
CA GLY A 144 -16.55 -19.57 13.31
C GLY A 144 -17.81 -19.89 14.09
N ASN A 145 -18.72 -18.93 14.20
CA ASN A 145 -20.14 -19.25 14.21
C ASN A 145 -20.30 -20.33 13.15
N ASP A 146 -20.43 -21.59 13.56
CA ASP A 146 -20.85 -22.64 12.67
C ASP A 146 -21.97 -22.03 11.84
N ILE A 147 -21.96 -22.29 10.54
CA ILE A 147 -23.23 -22.43 9.86
C ILE A 147 -23.88 -23.61 10.57
N ARG A 148 -24.40 -23.39 11.79
CA ARG A 148 -25.46 -24.20 12.33
C ARG A 148 -26.44 -24.12 11.20
N THR A 149 -26.62 -25.27 10.59
CA THR A 149 -27.74 -25.63 9.75
C THR A 149 -29.00 -25.45 10.59
N GLY A 150 -29.28 -24.21 11.00
CA GLY A 150 -30.54 -23.73 11.50
C GLY A 150 -31.47 -23.57 10.31
N SER A 151 -31.62 -24.63 9.53
CA SER A 151 -32.84 -24.84 8.77
C SER A 151 -33.90 -25.29 9.76
N LEU A 152 -34.29 -24.38 10.67
CA LEU A 152 -35.60 -24.45 11.29
C LEU A 152 -36.56 -23.77 10.31
N PRO A 153 -37.58 -24.49 9.79
CA PRO A 153 -38.54 -23.89 8.90
C PRO A 153 -39.40 -22.89 9.70
N GLY A 154 -39.29 -21.59 9.44
CA GLY A 154 -40.33 -20.63 9.86
C GLY A 154 -39.94 -19.24 10.36
N THR A 155 -38.68 -18.82 10.48
CA THR A 155 -38.37 -17.47 11.00
C THR A 155 -38.12 -16.45 9.90
N LYS A 156 -39.13 -15.60 9.67
CA LYS A 156 -39.10 -14.46 8.75
C LYS A 156 -38.05 -13.44 9.17
N ARG A 157 -37.38 -12.86 8.15
CA ARG A 157 -36.58 -11.63 8.19
C ARG A 157 -37.18 -10.58 9.14
N SER A 158 -36.36 -10.05 10.05
CA SER A 158 -36.53 -8.71 10.61
C SER A 158 -35.17 -8.07 10.92
N GLY A 159 -34.91 -6.93 10.26
CA GLY A 159 -34.21 -5.73 10.74
C GLY A 159 -32.91 -5.81 11.59
N LEU A 160 -31.89 -5.10 11.09
CA LEU A 160 -30.68 -4.59 11.77
C LEU A 160 -31.03 -3.69 13.00
N PRO A 161 -30.13 -3.42 13.97
CA PRO A 161 -29.11 -2.38 13.76
C PRO A 161 -27.69 -2.67 14.33
N ASP A 162 -26.81 -1.81 13.85
CA ASP A 162 -25.38 -1.61 14.03
C ASP A 162 -24.94 -1.23 15.47
N ASP A 163 -23.62 -1.25 15.67
CA ASP A 163 -22.82 -0.61 16.73
C ASP A 163 -22.80 -1.20 18.16
N SER A 164 -21.73 -1.95 18.46
CA SER A 164 -21.15 -2.04 19.81
C SER A 164 -19.68 -2.47 19.78
N LEU A 165 -18.81 -1.61 19.23
CA LEU A 165 -17.38 -1.59 19.61
C LEU A 165 -17.10 -0.38 20.50
N MET A 166 -17.78 -0.31 21.63
CA MET A 166 -17.29 0.37 22.83
C MET A 166 -16.93 -0.73 23.83
N GLY A 167 -15.64 -1.06 23.88
CA GLY A 167 -15.09 -2.04 24.81
C GLY A 167 -15.39 -1.64 26.26
N ARG A 168 -16.11 -2.49 26.99
CA ARG A 168 -16.25 -2.35 28.45
C ARG A 168 -15.17 -3.18 29.15
N VAL A 169 -14.42 -2.44 29.97
CA VAL A 169 -13.37 -2.86 30.90
C VAL A 169 -13.87 -3.94 31.87
N ALA A 170 -13.15 -5.05 31.99
CA ALA A 170 -13.42 -6.09 32.98
C ALA A 170 -12.95 -5.64 34.38
N LYS A 171 -13.86 -5.49 35.34
CA LYS A 171 -13.53 -5.50 36.78
C LYS A 171 -13.59 -6.95 37.27
N ARG A 172 -12.46 -7.46 37.75
CA ARG A 172 -12.36 -8.74 38.47
C ARG A 172 -13.14 -8.63 39.79
N LEU A 173 -14.03 -9.58 40.07
CA LEU A 173 -14.56 -9.84 41.40
C LEU A 173 -13.65 -10.84 42.12
N LYS A 174 -13.45 -10.60 43.41
CA LYS A 174 -12.72 -11.43 44.37
C LYS A 174 -13.75 -12.25 45.16
N GLU A 175 -13.51 -13.55 45.28
CA GLU A 175 -13.80 -14.31 46.51
C GLU A 175 -12.47 -14.81 47.06
#